data_AF-A0A1F5YT94-F1
#
_entry.id   AF-A0A1F5YT94-F1
#
_cell.length_a   1.000
_cell.length_b   1.000
_cell.length_c   1.000
_cell.angle_alpha   90.00
_cell.angle_beta   90.00
_cell.angle_gamma   90.00
#
_symmetry.space_group_name_H-M   'P 1'
#
loop_
_entity.id
_entity.type
_entity.pdbx_description
1 polymer ?
#
loop_
_entity_poly.entity_id
_entity_poly.type
_entity_poly.pdbx_seq_one_letter_code
_entity_poly.pdbx_strand_id
1 'polypeptide(L)'
;MHSPFLRFFYEEQTKVQTKNCCKAMPGGRGKLTGRDGKPFVKGDPRINRKGRPPKLPDLQELLARVLSEQKEKKTAMELILLTLKEKALKGDLRAGEMLKDWAYGKAKQVQEVDVTLEKLEKLDDESLTALCNKLIEKQNG
;
A
#
# COMPACT_ATOMS: atom_id res chain seq x y z
N MET A 1 4.67 -39.97 -3.00
CA MET A 1 5.00 -40.41 -4.37
C MET A 1 4.36 -39.43 -5.34
N HIS A 2 5.13 -38.55 -5.99
CA HIS A 2 4.58 -37.63 -6.99
C HIS A 2 4.42 -38.40 -8.32
N SER A 3 3.19 -38.43 -8.84
CA SER A 3 2.82 -39.12 -10.08
C SER A 3 3.70 -38.62 -11.25
N PRO A 4 4.33 -39.52 -12.03
CA PRO A 4 5.15 -39.14 -13.19
C PRO A 4 4.35 -38.44 -14.29
N PHE A 5 3.01 -38.56 -14.30
CA PHE A 5 2.14 -37.95 -15.29
C PHE A 5 2.05 -36.42 -15.18
N LEU A 6 2.03 -35.89 -13.95
CA LEU A 6 2.01 -34.43 -13.73
C LEU A 6 3.35 -33.76 -14.06
N ARG A 7 4.46 -34.50 -13.99
CA ARG A 7 5.79 -33.99 -14.34
C ARG A 7 5.92 -33.75 -15.84
N PHE A 8 5.35 -34.64 -16.65
CA PHE A 8 5.33 -34.51 -18.11
C PHE A 8 4.47 -33.32 -18.57
N PHE A 9 3.30 -33.12 -17.96
CA PHE A 9 2.36 -32.06 -18.35
C PHE A 9 2.90 -30.64 -18.04
N TYR A 10 3.64 -30.49 -16.92
CA TYR A 10 4.31 -29.21 -16.60
C TYR A 10 5.55 -28.94 -17.47
N GLU A 11 6.21 -29.97 -17.99
CA GLU A 11 7.41 -29.82 -18.81
C GLU A 11 7.09 -29.44 -20.27
N GLU A 12 5.93 -29.86 -20.80
CA GLU A 12 5.46 -29.43 -22.12
C GLU A 12 5.00 -27.98 -22.13
N GLN A 13 4.32 -27.51 -21.07
CA GLN A 13 3.87 -26.11 -20.95
C GLN A 13 5.05 -25.12 -20.93
N THR A 14 6.21 -25.51 -20.36
CA THR A 14 7.40 -24.64 -20.29
C THR A 14 8.24 -24.64 -21.57
N LYS A 15 8.23 -25.73 -22.35
CA LYS A 15 8.97 -25.82 -23.64
C LYS A 15 8.33 -25.02 -24.78
N VAL A 16 7.02 -24.76 -24.73
CA VAL A 16 6.33 -23.94 -25.74
C VAL A 16 6.62 -22.45 -25.57
N GLN A 17 6.83 -21.97 -24.33
CA GLN A 17 7.16 -20.56 -24.10
C GLN A 17 8.62 -20.20 -24.48
N THR A 18 9.56 -21.13 -24.39
CA THR A 18 10.99 -20.83 -24.57
C THR A 18 11.46 -20.79 -26.02
N LYS A 19 10.70 -21.37 -26.97
CA LYS A 19 11.11 -21.41 -28.38
C LYS A 19 10.81 -20.12 -29.15
N ASN A 20 9.87 -19.31 -28.68
CA ASN A 20 9.46 -18.07 -29.35
C ASN A 20 10.10 -16.79 -28.77
N CYS A 21 10.81 -16.87 -27.65
CA CYS A 21 11.44 -15.72 -27.01
C CYS A 21 12.92 -15.49 -27.42
N CYS A 22 13.48 -16.36 -28.25
CA CYS A 22 14.90 -16.31 -28.67
C CYS A 22 15.14 -15.69 -30.05
N LYS A 23 14.18 -14.95 -30.63
CA LYS A 23 14.52 -14.08 -31.77
C LYS A 23 15.54 -13.07 -31.27
N ALA A 24 16.79 -13.22 -31.71
CA ALA A 24 17.87 -12.30 -31.40
C ALA A 24 17.40 -10.88 -31.69
N MET A 25 17.23 -10.07 -30.64
CA MET A 25 16.83 -8.68 -30.82
C MET A 25 17.87 -7.99 -31.71
N PRO A 26 17.46 -7.27 -32.76
CA PRO A 26 18.40 -6.49 -33.55
C PRO A 26 18.99 -5.40 -32.64
N GLY A 27 20.24 -5.59 -32.22
CA GLY A 27 20.94 -4.69 -31.31
C GLY A 27 21.65 -5.41 -30.18
N GLY A 28 22.74 -6.13 -30.49
CA GLY A 28 23.68 -6.58 -29.46
C GLY A 28 24.39 -5.40 -28.78
N ARG A 29 25.09 -5.65 -27.66
CA ARG A 29 25.90 -4.63 -26.95
C ARG A 29 26.82 -3.90 -27.95
N GLY A 30 26.67 -2.57 -28.04
CA GLY A 30 27.47 -1.71 -28.92
C GLY A 30 26.98 -1.57 -30.37
N LYS A 31 25.88 -2.23 -30.78
CA LYS A 31 25.35 -2.14 -32.16
C LYS A 31 24.32 -1.04 -32.40
N LEU A 32 23.75 -0.46 -31.35
CA LEU A 32 22.86 0.69 -31.42
C LEU A 32 23.60 1.91 -30.87
N THR A 33 23.88 2.86 -31.74
CA THR A 33 24.40 4.18 -31.41
C THR A 33 23.24 5.16 -31.30
N GLY A 34 23.41 6.29 -30.59
CA GLY A 34 22.36 7.30 -30.42
C GLY A 34 21.84 7.93 -31.73
N ARG A 35 22.46 7.61 -32.88
CA ARG A 35 22.10 8.11 -34.22
C ARG A 35 21.18 7.17 -35.01
N ASP A 36 21.06 5.91 -34.59
CA ASP A 36 20.27 4.89 -35.30
C ASP A 36 18.75 5.02 -35.05
N GLY A 37 18.38 5.75 -33.98
CA GLY A 37 16.99 6.05 -33.67
C GLY A 37 16.49 7.29 -34.41
N LYS A 38 15.27 7.24 -34.98
CA LYS A 38 14.59 8.43 -35.50
C LYS A 38 14.31 9.40 -34.34
N PRO A 39 14.94 10.59 -34.30
CA PRO A 39 14.75 11.54 -33.21
C PRO A 39 13.29 12.01 -33.17
N PHE A 40 12.86 12.42 -31.97
CA PHE A 40 11.54 13.02 -31.81
C PHE A 40 11.52 14.41 -32.43
N VAL A 41 10.52 14.66 -33.28
CA VAL A 41 10.29 16.00 -33.86
C VAL A 41 9.32 16.79 -32.99
N LYS A 42 9.44 18.13 -32.96
CA LYS A 42 8.48 19.00 -32.25
C LYS A 42 7.12 18.87 -32.94
N GLY A 43 6.19 18.13 -32.35
CA GLY A 43 4.99 17.69 -33.08
C GLY A 43 4.69 16.21 -32.92
N ASP A 44 5.69 15.39 -32.59
CA ASP A 44 5.61 13.95 -32.74
C ASP A 44 4.51 13.31 -31.85
N PRO A 45 3.56 12.58 -32.44
CA PRO A 45 2.51 11.87 -31.69
C PRO A 45 3.05 10.73 -30.83
N ARG A 46 4.29 10.28 -31.05
CA ARG A 46 4.95 9.24 -30.22
C ARG A 46 5.30 9.75 -28.82
N ILE A 47 5.29 11.06 -28.58
CA ILE A 47 5.62 11.66 -27.28
C ILE A 47 4.37 11.69 -26.39
N ASN A 48 4.43 11.08 -25.20
CA ASN A 48 3.43 11.29 -24.16
C ASN A 48 3.57 12.70 -23.54
N ARG A 49 2.98 13.70 -24.19
CA ARG A 49 3.01 15.10 -23.75
C ARG A 49 2.22 15.37 -22.48
N LYS A 50 1.21 14.55 -22.19
CA LYS A 50 0.43 14.62 -20.95
C LYS A 50 1.25 14.18 -19.73
N GLY A 51 2.41 13.56 -19.97
CA GLY A 51 3.39 13.22 -18.95
C GLY A 51 2.84 12.24 -17.91
N ARG A 52 3.53 12.20 -16.76
CA ARG A 52 3.00 11.57 -15.55
C ARG A 52 1.84 12.44 -15.04
N PRO A 53 0.65 11.88 -14.77
CA PRO A 53 -0.45 12.65 -14.22
C PRO A 53 0.03 13.40 -12.96
N PRO A 54 -0.21 14.72 -12.88
CA PRO A 54 0.43 15.59 -11.88
C PRO A 54 -0.08 15.34 -10.46
N LYS A 55 -1.28 14.78 -10.31
CA LYS A 55 -1.89 14.46 -9.02
C LYS A 55 -2.40 13.03 -9.04
N LEU A 56 -2.07 12.26 -8.01
CA LEU A 56 -2.83 11.05 -7.75
C LEU A 56 -4.27 11.48 -7.38
N PRO A 57 -5.30 10.75 -7.85
CA PRO A 57 -6.66 10.94 -7.37
C PRO A 57 -6.71 10.75 -5.84
N ASP A 58 -7.75 11.31 -5.21
CA ASP A 58 -7.91 11.14 -3.77
C ASP A 58 -8.04 9.66 -3.39
N LEU A 59 -7.21 9.24 -2.44
CA LEU A 59 -7.11 7.85 -2.04
C LEU A 59 -8.41 7.40 -1.36
N GLN A 60 -9.07 8.29 -0.63
CA GLN A 60 -10.32 7.98 0.06
C GLN A 60 -11.44 7.68 -0.93
N GLU A 61 -11.58 8.49 -1.98
CA GLU A 61 -12.56 8.26 -3.06
C GLU A 61 -12.32 6.93 -3.79
N LEU A 62 -11.07 6.64 -4.14
CA LEU A 62 -10.72 5.37 -4.78
C LEU A 62 -11.00 4.17 -3.87
N LEU A 63 -10.67 4.30 -2.59
CA LEU A 63 -10.88 3.24 -1.61
C LEU A 63 -12.38 2.99 -1.41
N ALA A 64 -13.18 4.05 -1.27
CA ALA A 64 -14.64 3.94 -1.18
C ALA A 64 -15.21 3.25 -2.43
N ARG A 65 -14.75 3.65 -3.62
CA ARG A 65 -15.17 3.02 -4.88
C ARG A 65 -14.85 1.53 -4.92
N VAL A 66 -13.61 1.13 -4.62
CA VAL A 66 -13.18 -0.28 -4.63
C VAL A 66 -13.94 -1.10 -3.59
N LEU A 67 -14.12 -0.54 -2.39
CA LEU A 67 -14.83 -1.24 -1.32
C LEU A 67 -16.33 -1.35 -1.58
N SER A 68 -16.92 -0.39 -2.30
CA SER A 68 -18.35 -0.39 -2.67
C SER A 68 -18.70 -1.34 -3.82
N GLU A 69 -17.70 -1.83 -4.57
CA GLU A 69 -17.92 -2.73 -5.69
C GLU A 69 -18.56 -4.04 -5.20
N GLN A 70 -19.69 -4.42 -5.79
CA GLN A 70 -20.37 -5.68 -5.49
C GLN A 70 -19.85 -6.77 -6.42
N LYS A 71 -19.35 -7.85 -5.83
CA LYS A 71 -19.04 -9.10 -6.54
C LYS A 71 -19.85 -10.20 -5.91
N GLU A 72 -20.57 -10.97 -6.75
CA GLU A 72 -21.34 -12.14 -6.29
C GLU A 72 -22.36 -11.82 -5.17
N LYS A 73 -23.03 -10.66 -5.29
CA LYS A 73 -24.02 -10.15 -4.31
C LYS A 73 -23.44 -9.82 -2.92
N LYS A 74 -22.12 -9.80 -2.79
CA LYS A 74 -21.42 -9.36 -1.58
C LYS A 74 -20.58 -8.14 -1.89
N THR A 75 -20.47 -7.26 -0.91
CA THR A 75 -19.64 -6.07 -1.02
C THR A 75 -18.16 -6.49 -0.95
N ALA A 76 -17.25 -5.81 -1.65
CA ALA A 76 -15.82 -6.13 -1.59
C ALA A 76 -15.27 -6.10 -0.15
N MET A 77 -15.78 -5.21 0.70
CA MET A 77 -15.48 -5.18 2.13
C MET A 77 -15.87 -6.49 2.85
N GLU A 78 -17.05 -7.03 2.57
CA GLU A 78 -17.53 -8.28 3.19
C GLU A 78 -16.62 -9.45 2.79
N LEU A 79 -16.18 -9.49 1.54
CA LEU A 79 -15.24 -10.50 1.07
C LEU A 79 -13.89 -10.38 1.80
N ILE A 80 -13.37 -9.16 1.99
CA ILE A 80 -12.14 -8.93 2.76
C ILE A 80 -12.28 -9.47 4.20
N LEU A 81 -13.40 -9.18 4.88
CA LEU A 81 -13.66 -9.68 6.23
C LEU A 81 -13.74 -11.22 6.28
N LEU A 82 -14.38 -11.84 5.28
CA LEU A 82 -14.44 -13.31 5.18
C LEU A 82 -13.03 -13.91 4.97
N THR A 83 -12.22 -13.34 4.08
CA THR A 83 -10.85 -13.83 3.87
C THR A 83 -9.96 -13.64 5.09
N LEU A 84 -10.11 -12.53 5.82
CA LEU A 84 -9.38 -12.29 7.08
C LEU A 84 -9.80 -13.30 8.15
N LYS A 85 -11.10 -13.59 8.26
CA LYS A 85 -11.62 -14.62 9.17
C LYS A 85 -11.02 -15.98 8.85
N GLU A 86 -11.01 -16.37 7.58
CA GLU A 86 -10.41 -17.64 7.16
C GLU A 86 -8.91 -17.71 7.47
N LYS A 87 -8.16 -16.62 7.27
CA LYS A 87 -6.73 -16.54 7.65
C LYS A 87 -6.53 -16.68 9.16
N ALA A 88 -7.36 -16.02 9.96
CA ALA A 88 -7.31 -16.14 11.41
C ALA A 88 -7.62 -17.57 11.88
N LEU A 89 -8.64 -18.22 11.29
CA LEU A 89 -8.96 -19.63 11.58
C LEU A 89 -7.83 -20.59 11.18
N LYS A 90 -7.06 -20.25 10.15
CA LYS A 90 -5.85 -20.99 9.75
C LYS A 90 -4.66 -20.78 10.71
N GLY A 91 -4.75 -19.84 11.64
CA GLY A 91 -3.71 -19.55 12.64
C GLY A 91 -2.85 -18.32 12.34
N ASP A 92 -3.24 -17.45 11.41
CA ASP A 92 -2.58 -16.16 11.22
C ASP A 92 -2.93 -15.22 12.38
N LEU A 93 -2.01 -15.10 13.35
CA LEU A 93 -2.16 -14.28 14.56
C LEU A 93 -2.45 -12.81 14.22
N ARG A 94 -1.79 -12.28 13.17
CA ARG A 94 -1.92 -10.87 12.80
C ARG A 94 -3.30 -10.57 12.24
N ALA A 95 -3.88 -11.48 11.47
CA ALA A 95 -5.26 -11.35 11.00
C ALA A 95 -6.26 -11.38 12.16
N GLY A 96 -6.03 -12.24 13.17
CA GLY A 96 -6.84 -12.30 14.38
C GLY A 96 -6.78 -11.02 15.21
N GLU A 97 -5.58 -10.48 15.42
CA GLU A 97 -5.38 -9.19 16.10
C GLU A 97 -6.08 -8.04 15.38
N MET A 98 -5.93 -7.95 14.04
CA MET A 98 -6.59 -6.93 13.24
C MET A 98 -8.12 -7.00 13.35
N LEU A 99 -8.71 -8.19 13.28
CA LEU A 99 -10.15 -8.37 13.45
C LEU A 99 -10.61 -7.98 14.86
N LYS A 100 -9.86 -8.35 15.89
CA LYS A 100 -10.14 -7.98 17.29
C LYS A 100 -10.13 -6.47 17.48
N ASP A 101 -9.07 -5.80 17.00
CA ASP A 101 -8.88 -4.35 17.12
C ASP A 101 -9.98 -3.57 16.39
N TRP A 102 -10.53 -4.10 15.29
CA TRP A 102 -11.67 -3.49 14.61
C TRP A 102 -13.01 -3.72 15.32
N ALA A 103 -13.22 -4.92 15.87
CA ALA A 103 -14.49 -5.27 16.52
C ALA A 103 -14.66 -4.60 17.89
N TYR A 104 -13.59 -4.54 18.68
CA TYR A 104 -13.63 -4.10 20.08
C TYR A 104 -12.81 -2.83 20.33
N GLY A 105 -12.11 -2.32 19.31
CA GLY A 105 -11.16 -1.24 19.46
C GLY A 105 -9.82 -1.70 20.04
N LYS A 106 -8.85 -0.79 20.05
CA LYS A 106 -7.58 -1.01 20.76
C LYS A 106 -7.76 -0.69 22.23
N ALA A 107 -7.07 -1.43 23.10
CA ALA A 107 -7.00 -1.09 24.50
C ALA A 107 -6.44 0.33 24.67
N LYS A 108 -7.04 1.12 25.56
CA LYS A 108 -6.60 2.48 25.85
C LYS A 108 -5.19 2.41 26.46
N GLN A 109 -4.19 2.83 25.71
CA GLN A 109 -2.84 2.96 26.22
C GLN A 109 -2.74 4.27 27.01
N VAL A 110 -2.56 4.16 28.34
CA VAL A 110 -2.20 5.29 29.18
C VAL A 110 -0.71 5.52 28.97
N GLN A 111 -0.34 6.71 28.50
CA GLN A 111 1.06 7.12 28.42
C GLN A 111 1.37 7.94 29.67
N GLU A 112 2.32 7.46 30.45
CA GLU A 112 2.91 8.24 31.53
C GLU A 112 3.88 9.23 30.89
N VAL A 113 3.58 10.53 31.03
CA VAL A 113 4.43 11.61 30.54
C VAL A 113 5.19 12.17 31.72
N ASP A 114 6.48 11.82 31.82
CA ASP A 114 7.37 12.38 32.84
C ASP A 114 7.72 13.83 32.49
N VAL A 115 7.01 14.77 33.11
CA VAL A 115 7.32 16.20 33.04
C VAL A 115 8.41 16.49 34.07
N THR A 116 9.66 16.49 33.63
CA THR A 116 10.81 16.90 34.45
C THR A 116 10.79 18.42 34.67
N LEU A 117 11.08 18.86 35.90
CA LEU A 117 11.11 20.28 36.29
C LEU A 117 12.02 21.14 35.40
N GLU A 118 13.14 20.57 34.94
CA GLU A 118 14.09 21.21 34.00
C GLU A 118 13.47 21.67 32.67
N LYS A 119 12.34 21.08 32.26
CA LYS A 119 11.62 21.48 31.03
C LYS A 119 10.64 22.62 31.28
N LEU A 120 10.14 22.75 32.51
CA LEU A 120 9.22 23.82 32.91
C LEU A 120 9.97 25.12 33.16
N GLU A 121 11.19 25.04 33.70
CA GLU A 121 12.06 26.20 33.94
C GLU A 121 12.53 26.89 32.65
N LYS A 122 12.45 26.21 31.49
CA LYS A 122 12.83 26.75 30.18
C LYS A 122 11.67 27.39 29.42
N LEU A 123 10.48 27.41 30.00
CA LEU A 123 9.30 28.01 29.37
C LEU A 123 9.14 29.46 29.85
N ASP A 124 8.74 30.33 28.95
CA ASP A 124 8.43 31.71 29.27
C ASP A 124 7.20 31.80 30.20
N ASP A 125 7.19 32.79 31.08
CA ASP A 125 6.14 32.99 32.11
C ASP A 125 4.73 33.14 31.51
N GLU A 126 4.64 33.74 30.32
CA GLU A 126 3.38 33.87 29.57
C GLU A 126 2.83 32.50 29.16
N SER A 127 3.73 31.60 28.72
CA SER A 127 3.36 30.24 28.32
C SER A 127 2.92 29.40 29.51
N LEU A 128 3.58 29.57 30.67
CA LEU A 128 3.20 28.94 31.93
C LEU A 128 1.81 29.39 32.40
N THR A 129 1.54 30.70 32.35
CA THR A 129 0.24 31.27 32.73
C THR A 129 -0.88 30.75 31.82
N ALA A 130 -0.65 30.71 30.51
CA ALA A 130 -1.61 30.18 29.54
C ALA A 130 -1.89 28.68 29.74
N LEU A 131 -0.86 27.91 30.13
CA LEU A 131 -0.98 26.48 30.41
C LEU A 131 -1.77 26.22 31.69
N CYS A 132 -1.51 26.99 32.76
CA CYS A 132 -2.26 26.93 34.02
C CYS A 132 -3.75 27.21 33.82
N ASN A 133 -4.10 28.26 33.06
CA ASN A 133 -5.50 28.59 32.79
C ASN A 133 -6.23 27.47 32.03
N LYS A 134 -5.59 26.89 31.01
CA LYS A 134 -6.15 25.73 30.27
C LYS A 134 -6.37 24.49 31.13
N LEU A 135 -5.48 24.26 32.11
CA LEU A 135 -5.64 23.13 33.04
C LEU A 135 -6.83 23.33 33.98
N ILE A 136 -7.03 24.56 34.47
CA ILE A 136 -8.18 24.90 35.33
C ILE A 136 -9.49 24.71 34.57
N GLU A 137 -9.58 25.18 33.33
CA GLU A 137 -10.77 25.03 32.48
C GLU A 137 -11.14 23.55 32.23
N LYS A 138 -10.13 22.69 32.03
CA LYS A 138 -10.32 21.25 31.78
C LYS A 138 -10.77 20.46 33.02
N GLN A 139 -10.53 20.98 34.23
CA GLN A 139 -10.97 20.34 35.48
C GLN A 139 -12.40 20.72 35.88
N ASN A 140 -12.88 21.88 35.39
CA ASN A 140 -14.20 22.41 35.72
C ASN A 140 -15.28 22.09 34.66
N GLY A 141 -14.93 21.38 33.58
CA GLY A 141 -15.83 20.91 32.53
C GLY A 141 -15.89 19.40 32.47
#